data_AF-A0AAV0GZ82-F1
#
_entry.id   AF-A0AAV0GZ82-F1
#
_cell.length_a   1.000
_cell.length_b   1.000
_cell.length_c   1.000
_cell.angle_alpha   90.00
_cell.angle_beta   90.00
_cell.angle_gamma   90.00
#
_symmetry.space_group_name_H-M   'P 1'
#
loop_
_entity.id
_entity.type
_entity.pdbx_description
1 polymer ?
#
loop_
_entity_poly.entity_id
_entity_poly.type
_entity_poly.pdbx_seq_one_letter_code
_entity_poly.pdbx_strand_id
1 'polypeptide(L)' 'MWVGERADYNYNANSCAAGKQCGHYTQVVWRRTTSIGCARVKCRDGRATFVICSYNPPGNYVGQKPY' A
#
# COMPACT_ATOMS: atom_id res chain seq x y z
N MET A 1 5.86 -6.52 -5.09
CA MET A 1 5.49 -6.51 -3.64
C MET A 1 5.35 -5.06 -3.20
N TRP A 2 4.42 -4.71 -2.28
CA TRP A 2 3.93 -3.34 -2.06
C TRP A 2 4.99 -2.24 -1.90
N VAL A 3 6.06 -2.47 -1.14
CA VAL A 3 7.13 -1.47 -0.94
C VAL A 3 7.94 -1.20 -2.23
N GLY A 4 7.92 -2.13 -3.19
CA GLY A 4 8.60 -1.98 -4.47
C GLY A 4 8.08 -0.82 -5.31
N GLU A 5 6.83 -0.39 -5.10
CA GLU A 5 6.25 0.77 -5.79
C GLU A 5 6.95 2.09 -5.41
N ARG A 6 7.79 2.10 -4.36
CA ARG A 6 8.66 3.25 -4.02
C ARG A 6 9.46 3.75 -5.21
N ALA A 7 9.92 2.85 -6.09
CA ALA A 7 10.71 3.21 -7.27
C ALA A 7 9.93 4.08 -8.27
N ASP A 8 8.60 3.96 -8.28
CA ASP A 8 7.71 4.68 -9.20
C ASP A 8 7.04 5.90 -8.53
N TYR A 9 7.24 6.12 -7.22
CA TYR A 9 6.59 7.20 -6.46
C TYR A 9 7.49 8.44 -6.32
N ASN A 10 6.97 9.59 -6.74
CA ASN A 10 7.62 10.89 -6.57
C ASN A 10 6.99 11.64 -5.39
N TYR A 11 7.73 11.72 -4.27
CA TYR A 11 7.26 12.41 -3.06
C TYR A 11 7.09 13.92 -3.22
N ASN A 12 7.96 14.57 -4.01
CA ASN A 12 7.89 16.02 -4.21
C ASN A 12 6.59 16.38 -4.94
N ALA A 13 6.29 15.65 -6.01
CA ALA A 13 5.11 15.83 -6.84
C ALA A 13 3.84 15.12 -6.31
N ASN A 14 3.94 14.36 -5.22
CA ASN A 14 2.86 13.53 -4.66
C ASN A 14 2.14 12.68 -5.73
N SER A 15 2.91 12.08 -6.64
CA SER A 15 2.37 11.38 -7.81
C SER A 15 3.12 10.08 -8.08
N CYS A 16 2.44 9.17 -8.77
CA CYS A 16 3.00 7.94 -9.28
C CYS A 16 3.39 8.11 -10.74
N ALA A 17 4.45 7.43 -11.19
CA ALA A 17 4.83 7.42 -12.60
C ALA A 17 3.67 6.96 -13.51
N ALA A 18 3.64 7.48 -14.73
CA ALA A 18 2.56 7.19 -15.68
C ALA A 18 2.42 5.67 -15.93
N GLY A 19 1.20 5.15 -15.82
CA GLY A 19 0.91 3.72 -15.97
C GLY A 19 1.35 2.83 -14.80
N LYS A 20 1.84 3.41 -13.69
CA LYS A 20 2.24 2.68 -12.48
C LYS A 20 1.21 2.82 -11.37
N GLN A 21 1.32 1.96 -10.36
CA GLN A 21 0.52 1.99 -9.14
C GLN A 21 1.44 2.22 -7.95
N CYS A 22 1.07 3.15 -7.08
CA CYS A 22 1.84 3.49 -5.87
C CYS A 22 0.99 3.45 -4.59
N GLY A 23 -0.29 3.08 -4.71
CA GLY A 23 -1.25 3.14 -3.62
C GLY A 23 -0.92 2.18 -2.48
N HIS A 24 -0.29 1.04 -2.76
CA HIS A 24 0.11 0.12 -1.71
C HIS A 24 1.30 0.68 -0.94
N TYR A 25 2.30 1.22 -1.64
CA TYR A 25 3.44 1.87 -0.99
C TYR A 25 3.00 3.04 -0.12
N THR A 26 2.15 3.94 -0.63
CA THR A 26 1.69 5.11 0.13
C THR A 26 0.90 4.71 1.37
N GLN A 27 0.12 3.62 1.32
CA GLN A 27 -0.56 3.09 2.51
C GLN A 27 0.43 2.50 3.52
N VAL A 28 1.44 1.75 3.06
CA VAL A 28 2.45 1.13 3.94
C VAL A 28 3.22 2.18 4.74
N VAL A 29 3.49 3.35 4.14
CA VAL A 29 4.27 4.44 4.76
C VAL A 29 3.40 5.59 5.28
N TRP A 30 2.08 5.36 5.45
CA TRP A 30 1.15 6.41 5.86
C TRP A 30 1.35 6.79 7.33
N ARG A 31 1.85 7.99 7.59
CA ARG A 31 2.24 8.51 8.91
C ARG A 31 1.14 8.45 9.96
N ARG A 32 -0.11 8.67 9.55
CA ARG A 32 -1.26 8.67 10.48
C ARG A 32 -1.77 7.27 10.80
N THR A 33 -1.35 6.25 10.06
CA THR A 33 -1.70 4.88 10.38
C THR A 33 -0.85 4.41 11.55
N THR A 34 -1.51 3.99 12.63
CA THR A 34 -0.84 3.60 13.89
C THR A 34 -1.02 2.12 14.20
N SER A 35 -1.89 1.42 13.48
CA SER A 35 -2.19 0.01 13.69
C SER A 35 -2.36 -0.71 12.36
N ILE A 36 -1.89 -1.95 12.32
CA ILE A 36 -1.99 -2.84 11.15
C ILE A 36 -2.40 -4.24 11.61
N GLY A 37 -3.28 -4.86 10.85
CA GLY A 37 -3.65 -6.27 11.01
C GLY A 37 -3.56 -6.99 9.67
N CYS A 38 -2.85 -8.12 9.61
CA CYS A 38 -2.64 -8.87 8.37
C CYS A 38 -3.12 -10.31 8.50
N ALA A 39 -3.55 -10.89 7.38
CA ALA A 39 -3.92 -12.28 7.27
C ALA A 39 -3.40 -12.87 5.96
N ARG A 40 -3.17 -14.18 5.98
CA ARG A 40 -2.77 -14.95 4.81
C ARG A 40 -3.57 -16.23 4.74
N VAL A 41 -4.14 -16.50 3.58
CA VAL A 41 -4.98 -17.68 3.33
C VAL A 41 -4.50 -18.38 2.07
N LYS A 42 -4.39 -19.71 2.11
CA LYS A 42 -4.20 -20.52 0.89
C LYS A 42 -5.55 -20.68 0.20
N CYS A 43 -5.64 -20.27 -1.06
CA CYS A 43 -6.86 -20.46 -1.85
C CYS A 43 -7.08 -21.95 -2.15
N ARG A 44 -8.31 -22.31 -2.56
CA ARG A 44 -8.68 -23.70 -2.89
C ARG A 44 -7.67 -24.31 -3.87
N ASP A 45 -7.34 -25.57 -3.63
CA ASP A 45 -6.37 -26.37 -4.39
C ASP A 45 -4.90 -25.88 -4.31
N GLY A 46 -4.56 -24.98 -3.38
CA GLY A 46 -3.18 -24.54 -3.13
C GLY A 46 -2.56 -23.68 -4.25
N ARG A 47 -3.34 -23.32 -5.26
CA ARG A 47 -2.88 -22.62 -6.48
C ARG A 47 -2.45 -21.18 -6.23
N ALA A 48 -2.91 -20.57 -5.14
CA ALA A 48 -2.60 -19.20 -4.80
C ALA A 48 -2.58 -19.00 -3.28
N THR A 49 -1.86 -17.97 -2.87
CA THR A 49 -1.87 -17.47 -1.50
C THR A 49 -2.39 -16.04 -1.52
N PHE A 50 -3.51 -15.81 -0.85
CA PHE A 50 -4.09 -14.50 -0.68
C PHE A 50 -3.52 -13.86 0.59
N VAL A 51 -2.98 -12.65 0.47
CA VAL A 51 -2.43 -11.87 1.58
C VAL A 51 -3.19 -10.55 1.63
N ILE A 52 -3.65 -10.18 2.81
CA ILE A 52 -4.33 -8.91 3.07
C ILE A 52 -3.74 -8.26 4.31
N CYS A 53 -3.65 -6.94 4.30
CA CYS A 53 -3.38 -6.12 5.47
C CYS A 53 -4.39 -4.98 5.54
N SER A 54 -4.94 -4.76 6.72
CA SER A 54 -5.83 -3.65 7.05
C SER A 54 -5.09 -2.64 7.93
N TYR A 55 -5.33 -1.36 7.70
CA TYR A 55 -4.58 -0.23 8.25
C TYR A 55 -5.54 0.71 8.98
N ASN A 56 -5.23 1.08 10.23
CA ASN A 56 -6.05 1.96 11.04
C ASN A 56 -5.21 3.03 11.78
N PRO A 57 -5.61 4.31 11.76
CA PRO A 57 -6.52 4.93 10.79
C PRO A 57 -6.11 4.65 9.32
N PRO A 58 -7.06 4.62 8.37
CA PRO A 58 -6.74 4.38 6.96
C PRO A 58 -5.90 5.51 6.37
N GLY A 59 -5.12 5.19 5.34
CA GLY A 59 -4.30 6.14 4.61
C GLY A 59 -4.87 6.51 3.24
N ASN A 60 -4.01 7.02 2.36
CA ASN A 60 -4.32 7.35 0.97
C ASN A 60 -5.46 8.36 0.78
N TYR A 61 -5.57 9.35 1.67
CA TYR A 61 -6.48 10.47 1.45
C TYR A 61 -6.04 11.30 0.23
N VAL A 62 -6.96 11.54 -0.69
CA VAL A 62 -6.71 12.33 -1.91
C VAL A 62 -6.16 13.70 -1.54
N GLY A 63 -5.05 14.08 -2.19
CA GLY A 63 -4.37 15.37 -1.96
C GLY A 63 -3.46 15.41 -0.73
N GLN A 64 -3.43 14.37 0.12
CA GLN A 64 -2.50 14.30 1.25
C GLN A 64 -1.23 13.51 0.89
N LYS A 65 -0.10 13.92 1.47
CA LYS A 65 1.16 13.17 1.39
C LYS A 65 1.19 12.09 2.47
N PRO A 66 1.86 10.96 2.20
CA PRO A 66 1.92 9.85 3.14
C PRO A 66 2.76 10.16 4.39
N TYR A 67 3.71 11.11 4.37
CA TYR A 67 4.52 11.50 5.54
C TYR A 67 5.02 12.94 5.45
#